data_AF-A0A9Q3EII0-F1
#
_entry.id   AF-A0A9Q3EII0-F1
#
_cell.length_a   1.000
_cell.length_b   1.000
_cell.length_c   1.000
_cell.angle_alpha   90.00
_cell.angle_beta   90.00
_cell.angle_gamma   90.00
#
_symmetry.space_group_name_H-M   'P 1'
#
loop_
_entity.id
_entity.type
_entity.pdbx_description
1 polymer ?
#
loop_
_entity_poly.entity_id
_entity_poly.type
_entity_poly.pdbx_seq_one_letter_code
_entity_poly.pdbx_strand_id
1 'polypeptide(L)'
;IKNEEKSPEKKLFISEQLKEAEFNQELTEKMKEKLIDLLFKYKNAFATDKEPLGAIIGHEVDIILNVEKPYPPLLRRPAYPASPRAREALEVHIKELMDLGVSSKVGNNE
;
A
#
# COMPACT_ATOMS: atom_id res chain seq x y z
N ILE A 1 -20.62 12.68 25.49
CA ILE A 1 -20.41 12.13 24.13
C ILE A 1 -20.30 13.35 23.23
N LYS A 2 -19.06 13.77 22.92
CA LYS A 2 -18.78 15.08 22.33
C LYS A 2 -19.14 15.06 20.83
N ASN A 3 -19.83 16.10 20.41
CA ASN A 3 -20.26 16.43 19.04
C ASN A 3 -19.21 16.05 17.97
N GLU A 4 -19.47 14.99 17.20
CA GLU A 4 -18.76 14.66 15.95
C GLU A 4 -19.44 15.29 14.71
N GLU A 5 -20.38 16.20 14.93
CA GLU A 5 -21.05 16.92 13.87
C GLU A 5 -20.13 18.02 13.32
N LYS A 6 -19.60 17.78 12.12
CA LYS A 6 -18.85 18.71 11.24
C LYS A 6 -17.36 18.91 11.54
N SER A 7 -16.60 17.82 11.71
CA SER A 7 -15.14 17.93 11.52
C SER A 7 -14.82 18.23 10.05
N PRO A 8 -13.97 19.23 9.73
CA PRO A 8 -13.53 19.52 8.36
C PRO A 8 -12.88 18.30 7.70
N GLU A 9 -12.29 17.40 8.48
CA GLU A 9 -11.69 16.15 8.00
C GLU A 9 -12.69 15.19 7.37
N LYS A 10 -13.91 15.11 7.91
CA LYS A 10 -14.95 14.23 7.35
C LYS A 10 -15.44 14.74 6.00
N LYS A 11 -15.47 16.05 5.82
CA LYS A 11 -15.79 16.65 4.51
C LYS A 11 -14.70 16.34 3.49
N LEU A 12 -13.43 16.46 3.91
CA LEU A 12 -12.28 16.11 3.08
C LEU A 12 -12.31 14.62 2.68
N PHE A 13 -12.60 13.74 3.65
CA PHE A 13 -12.77 12.30 3.42
C PHE A 13 -13.83 12.00 2.36
N ILE A 14 -14.99 12.64 2.46
CA ILE A 14 -16.07 12.47 1.47
C ILE A 14 -15.66 12.99 0.10
N SER A 15 -15.00 14.16 0.02
CA SER A 15 -14.64 14.78 -1.26
C SER A 15 -13.45 14.15 -1.97
N GLU A 16 -12.52 13.56 -1.22
CA GLU A 16 -11.30 12.95 -1.77
C GLU A 16 -11.39 11.43 -1.84
N GLN A 17 -11.67 10.75 -0.71
CA GLN A 17 -11.61 9.29 -0.64
C GLN A 17 -12.89 8.60 -1.11
N LEU A 18 -14.05 9.26 -0.99
CA LEU A 18 -15.34 8.71 -1.48
C LEU A 18 -15.77 9.31 -2.83
N LYS A 19 -14.89 10.04 -3.51
CA LYS A 19 -15.21 10.72 -4.78
C LYS A 19 -15.63 9.73 -5.88
N GLU A 20 -14.94 8.60 -5.93
CA GLU A 20 -15.17 7.52 -6.91
C GLU A 20 -16.03 6.39 -6.33
N ALA A 21 -16.54 6.55 -5.11
CA ALA A 21 -17.34 5.52 -4.46
C ALA A 21 -18.77 5.51 -5.01
N GLU A 22 -19.18 4.36 -5.53
CA GLU A 22 -20.58 4.11 -5.87
C GLU A 22 -21.31 3.47 -4.68
N PHE A 23 -22.44 4.07 -4.31
CA PHE A 23 -23.31 3.54 -3.26
C PHE A 23 -24.51 2.85 -3.90
N ASN A 24 -24.99 1.77 -3.28
CA ASN A 24 -26.20 1.10 -3.72
C ASN A 24 -27.38 2.10 -3.76
N GLN A 25 -28.12 2.11 -4.86
CA GLN A 25 -29.28 2.99 -5.09
C GLN A 25 -30.45 2.72 -4.15
N GLU A 26 -30.52 1.54 -3.54
CA GLU A 26 -31.55 1.15 -2.58
C GLU A 26 -31.33 1.77 -1.19
N LEU A 27 -30.16 2.35 -0.92
CA LEU A 27 -29.86 2.98 0.36
C LEU A 27 -30.61 4.30 0.52
N THR A 28 -31.40 4.41 1.58
CA THR A 28 -31.99 5.69 1.99
C THR A 28 -30.89 6.65 2.44
N GLU A 29 -31.12 7.97 2.32
CA GLU A 29 -30.16 9.00 2.73
C GLU A 29 -29.63 8.80 4.16
N LYS A 30 -30.52 8.48 5.11
CA LYS A 30 -30.14 8.20 6.51
C LYS A 30 -29.21 6.98 6.67
N MET A 31 -29.36 5.97 5.81
CA MET A 31 -28.50 4.78 5.83
C MET A 31 -27.13 5.11 5.24
N LYS A 32 -27.11 5.92 4.17
CA LYS A 32 -25.88 6.41 3.55
C LYS A 32 -25.07 7.26 4.51
N GLU A 33 -25.70 8.16 5.26
CA GLU A 33 -25.03 8.95 6.30
C GLU A 33 -24.39 8.06 7.36
N LYS A 34 -25.14 7.09 7.91
CA LYS A 34 -24.59 6.13 8.89
C LYS A 34 -23.44 5.31 8.33
N LEU A 35 -23.50 4.92 7.06
CA LEU A 35 -22.43 4.19 6.40
C LEU A 35 -21.17 5.06 6.27
N ILE A 36 -21.32 6.31 5.84
CA ILE A 36 -20.21 7.27 5.75
C ILE A 36 -19.59 7.51 7.13
N ASP A 37 -20.40 7.59 8.19
CA ASP A 37 -19.91 7.70 9.57
C ASP A 37 -19.05 6.52 9.96
N LEU A 38 -19.51 5.31 9.63
CA LEU A 38 -18.80 4.07 9.94
C LEU A 38 -17.50 3.96 9.15
N LEU A 39 -17.53 4.28 7.86
CA LEU A 39 -16.34 4.32 7.00
C LEU A 39 -15.32 5.35 7.50
N PHE A 40 -15.77 6.55 7.86
CA PHE A 40 -14.89 7.58 8.42
C PHE A 40 -14.28 7.15 9.75
N LYS A 41 -15.08 6.55 10.63
CA LYS A 41 -14.63 6.03 11.93
C LYS A 41 -13.53 4.98 11.79
N TYR A 42 -13.63 4.11 10.79
CA TYR A 42 -12.66 3.04 10.55
C TYR A 42 -11.74 3.30 9.35
N LYS A 43 -11.58 4.56 8.92
CA LYS A 43 -10.83 4.89 7.69
C LYS A 43 -9.39 4.34 7.67
N ASN A 44 -8.73 4.29 8.83
CA ASN A 44 -7.36 3.77 8.97
C ASN A 44 -7.26 2.24 8.89
N ALA A 45 -8.38 1.51 8.91
CA ALA A 45 -8.39 0.06 8.75
C ALA A 45 -8.37 -0.37 7.27
N PHE A 46 -8.59 0.57 6.34
CA PHE A 46 -8.59 0.32 4.91
C PHE A 46 -7.24 0.73 4.33
N ALA A 47 -6.71 -0.08 3.42
CA ALA A 47 -5.48 0.26 2.70
C ALA A 47 -5.73 1.47 1.79
N THR A 48 -4.79 2.41 1.79
CA THR A 48 -4.75 3.54 0.85
C THR A 48 -3.45 3.50 0.06
N ASP A 49 -3.43 4.19 -1.08
CA ASP A 49 -2.24 4.39 -1.93
C ASP A 49 -1.20 5.33 -1.29
N LYS A 50 -1.58 6.05 -0.23
CA LYS A 50 -0.73 7.04 0.46
C LYS A 50 0.02 6.47 1.66
N GLU A 51 -0.36 5.29 2.14
CA GLU A 51 0.22 4.67 3.32
C GLU A 51 1.08 3.47 2.94
N PRO A 52 2.28 3.31 3.53
CA PRO A 52 3.17 2.21 3.18
C PRO A 52 2.53 0.87 3.53
N LEU A 53 2.53 -0.05 2.56
CA LEU A 53 2.01 -1.39 2.73
C LEU A 53 2.97 -2.22 3.59
N GLY A 54 2.44 -2.84 4.65
CA GLY A 54 3.14 -3.91 5.36
C GLY A 54 4.31 -3.47 6.26
N ALA A 55 4.45 -2.18 6.57
CA ALA A 55 5.41 -1.69 7.56
C ALA A 55 4.97 -2.00 9.01
N ILE A 56 4.61 -3.25 9.29
CA ILE A 56 4.28 -3.72 10.63
C ILE A 56 5.60 -3.92 11.37
N ILE A 57 5.92 -2.94 12.23
CA ILE A 57 7.11 -2.97 13.10
C ILE A 57 7.03 -4.19 14.02
N GLY A 58 8.12 -4.96 14.12
CA GLY A 58 8.21 -6.15 15.00
C GLY A 58 7.87 -7.48 14.34
N HIS A 59 7.72 -7.51 13.01
CA HIS A 59 7.57 -8.73 12.21
C HIS A 59 8.72 -8.88 11.20
N GLU A 60 9.91 -8.37 11.54
CA GLU A 60 11.11 -8.58 10.75
C GLU A 60 11.47 -10.08 10.74
N VAL A 61 11.81 -10.60 9.55
CA VAL A 61 12.19 -12.00 9.38
C VAL A 61 13.69 -12.09 9.21
N ASP A 62 14.35 -12.73 10.17
CA ASP A 62 15.77 -13.06 10.07
C ASP A 62 15.95 -14.36 9.28
N ILE A 63 16.51 -14.24 8.07
CA ILE A 63 16.82 -15.38 7.21
C ILE A 63 18.27 -15.81 7.49
N ILE A 64 18.44 -16.97 8.14
CA ILE A 64 19.76 -17.52 8.49
C ILE A 64 20.13 -18.64 7.52
N LEU A 65 21.37 -18.62 7.02
CA LEU A 65 21.90 -19.71 6.19
C LEU A 65 22.27 -20.92 7.06
N ASN A 66 21.79 -22.10 6.68
CA ASN A 66 22.13 -23.38 7.35
C ASN A 66 23.52 -23.92 6.96
N VAL A 67 24.36 -23.11 6.33
CA VAL A 67 25.68 -23.52 5.82
C VAL A 67 26.75 -22.56 6.33
N GLU A 68 27.92 -23.12 6.61
CA GLU A 68 29.11 -22.35 6.97
C GLU A 68 29.93 -21.98 5.73
N LYS A 69 30.83 -20.99 5.86
CA LYS A 69 31.71 -20.57 4.76
C LYS A 69 32.60 -21.74 4.28
N PRO A 70 32.94 -21.82 2.97
CA PRO A 70 32.62 -20.84 1.93
C PRO A 70 31.20 -20.99 1.40
N TYR A 71 30.50 -19.86 1.23
CA TYR A 71 29.16 -19.84 0.66
C TYR A 71 29.17 -20.29 -0.81
N PRO A 72 28.07 -20.86 -1.32
CA PRO A 72 27.92 -21.14 -2.74
C PRO A 72 28.25 -19.90 -3.58
N PRO A 73 28.93 -20.05 -4.73
CA PRO A 73 29.19 -18.94 -5.62
C PRO A 73 27.87 -18.23 -5.97
N LEU A 74 27.83 -16.91 -5.79
CA LEU A 74 26.69 -16.08 -6.19
C LEU A 74 26.34 -16.39 -7.66
N LEU A 75 25.08 -16.77 -7.90
CA LEU A 75 24.53 -16.93 -9.24
C LEU A 75 24.42 -15.55 -9.90
N ARG A 76 25.53 -15.04 -10.44
CA ARG A 76 25.59 -13.81 -11.25
C ARG A 76 25.11 -14.09 -12.66
N ARG A 77 23.85 -14.49 -12.81
CA ARG A 77 23.21 -14.50 -14.13
C ARG A 77 22.72 -13.08 -14.40
N PRO A 78 23.01 -12.50 -15.58
CA PRO A 78 22.37 -11.25 -15.95
C PRO A 78 20.86 -11.47 -15.97
N ALA A 79 20.10 -10.42 -15.65
CA ALA A 79 18.65 -10.46 -15.82
C ALA A 79 18.33 -10.81 -17.29
N TYR A 80 17.33 -11.67 -17.47
CA TYR A 80 16.88 -12.00 -18.82
C TYR A 80 16.39 -10.73 -19.54
N PRO A 81 16.67 -10.58 -20.84
CA PRO A 81 16.24 -9.40 -21.58
C PRO A 81 14.71 -9.34 -21.62
N ALA A 82 14.16 -8.19 -21.21
CA ALA A 82 12.74 -7.89 -21.34
C ALA A 82 12.49 -7.12 -22.65
N SER A 83 11.32 -7.31 -23.26
CA SER A 83 10.91 -6.49 -24.40
C SER A 83 10.69 -5.03 -23.96
N PRO A 84 10.84 -4.02 -24.85
CA PRO A 84 10.64 -2.61 -24.48
C PRO A 84 9.29 -2.35 -23.82
N ARG A 85 8.21 -2.90 -24.40
CA ARG A 85 6.85 -2.81 -23.84
C ARG A 85 6.73 -3.44 -22.45
N ALA A 86 7.33 -4.62 -22.24
CA ALA A 86 7.30 -5.28 -20.94
C ALA A 86 8.09 -4.48 -19.89
N ARG A 87 9.23 -3.90 -20.30
CA ARG A 87 10.06 -3.07 -19.42
C ARG A 87 9.30 -1.83 -18.97
N GLU A 88 8.64 -1.11 -19.88
CA GLU A 88 7.85 0.08 -19.54
C GLU A 88 6.73 -0.24 -18.53
N ALA A 89 6.00 -1.35 -18.73
CA ALA A 89 4.96 -1.77 -17.80
C ALA A 89 5.52 -2.16 -16.41
N LEU A 90 6.66 -2.85 -16.38
CA LEU A 90 7.33 -3.21 -15.13
C LEU A 90 7.86 -1.99 -14.37
N GLU A 91 8.38 -0.99 -15.07
CA GLU A 91 8.94 0.22 -14.47
C GLU A 91 7.88 0.99 -13.66
N VAL A 92 6.62 1.00 -14.11
CA VAL A 92 5.48 1.59 -13.38
C VAL A 92 5.30 0.89 -12.02
N HIS A 93 5.20 -0.42 -12.02
CA HIS A 93 4.96 -1.20 -10.80
C HIS A 93 6.17 -1.21 -9.86
N ILE A 94 7.39 -1.24 -10.40
CA ILE A 94 8.61 -1.12 -9.58
C ILE A 94 8.59 0.23 -8.84
N LYS A 95 8.21 1.31 -9.52
CA LYS A 95 8.12 2.63 -8.90
C LYS A 95 7.06 2.69 -7.80
N GLU A 96 5.88 2.11 -8.04
CA GLU A 96 4.82 1.97 -7.02
C GLU A 96 5.34 1.23 -5.78
N LEU A 97 6.04 0.11 -5.96
CA LEU A 97 6.60 -0.67 -4.86
C LEU A 97 7.71 0.08 -4.10
N MET A 98 8.45 0.95 -4.78
CA MET A 98 9.43 1.83 -4.13
C MET A 98 8.76 2.92 -3.30
N ASP A 99 7.72 3.56 -3.85
CA ASP A 99 6.97 4.62 -3.16
C ASP A 99 6.24 4.07 -1.92
N LEU A 100 5.76 2.82 -1.98
CA LEU A 100 5.16 2.10 -0.86
C LEU A 100 6.17 1.58 0.18
N GLY A 101 7.47 1.73 -0.06
CA GLY A 101 8.53 1.26 0.83
C GLY A 101 8.75 -0.27 0.84
N VAL A 102 8.15 -0.99 -0.12
CA VAL A 102 8.28 -2.45 -0.24
C VAL A 102 9.61 -2.83 -0.89
N SER A 103 10.02 -2.09 -1.93
CA SER A 103 11.30 -2.26 -2.62
C SER A 103 12.23 -1.10 -2.31
N SER A 104 13.51 -1.38 -2.04
CA SER A 104 14.53 -0.34 -1.85
C SER A 104 15.75 -0.60 -2.70
N LYS A 105 16.45 0.48 -3.06
CA LYS A 105 17.72 0.38 -3.78
C LYS A 105 18.81 -0.06 -2.82
N VAL A 106 19.27 -1.30 -2.97
CA VAL A 106 20.45 -1.80 -2.27
C VAL A 106 21.68 -1.51 -3.13
N GLY A 107 22.72 -0.92 -2.54
CA GLY A 107 23.99 -0.69 -3.23
C GLY A 107 24.82 -1.98 -3.33
N ASN A 108 25.79 -2.03 -4.23
CA ASN A 108 26.75 -3.14 -4.37
C ASN A 108 27.73 -3.30 -3.19
N ASN A 109 27.39 -2.80 -2.00
CA ASN A 109 28.26 -2.85 -0.83
C ASN A 109 27.86 -4.00 0.10
N GLU A 110 28.09 -5.22 -0.36
CA GLU A 110 28.37 -6.40 0.49
C GLU A 110 29.44 -7.27 -0.18
#